data_AF-A0A7X5IDJ6-F1
#
_entry.id   AF-A0A7X5IDJ6-F1
#
_cell.length_a   1.000
_cell.length_b   1.000
_cell.length_c   1.000
_cell.angle_alpha   90.00
_cell.angle_beta   90.00
_cell.angle_gamma   90.00
#
_symmetry.space_group_name_H-M   'P 1'
#
loop_
_entity.id
_entity.type
_entity.pdbx_description
1 polymer ?
#
loop_
_entity_poly.entity_id
_entity_poly.type
_entity_poly.pdbx_seq_one_letter_code
_entity_poly.pdbx_strand_id
1 'polypeptide(L)'
;TGDVDAAAYRHGCSLIGNEFFGVDLISVEPSSLGASFNAGIGADGNHMKYVCDKDGNFFMRETDQYDVSRAIRDTVLAGKGGEHGGVFIDLTDPDALDRENTRPCYARNVELWKSEFGIDVTEPGYKIPVKLEAFEHGGTFLIDENAQSQLPGLFGTRGYGEVKGHITQQTFVGSYAGRRAAEYAASAAAPAIDWSVAEAEISRIDEIRTRSAENGIRPHVIRHNLQTTFYDAYEPATDADKLQACLDEIERIKSEDLPKMTVMDKSVVWNREWRDAIENYNLIDMTEAVIRAAMLREESRDTFYRTDFPEPDEENWHASITCTLKDGVMQAEKFEQVMA
;
A
#
# COMPACT_ATOMS: atom_id res chain seq x y z
N THR A 1 1.77 3.85 -7.19
CA THR A 1 1.54 5.31 -7.26
C THR A 1 0.07 5.67 -7.45
N GLY A 2 -0.81 4.70 -7.72
CA GLY A 2 -2.27 4.93 -7.69
C GLY A 2 -2.77 5.82 -8.82
N ASP A 3 -2.09 5.82 -9.97
CA ASP A 3 -2.33 6.82 -11.02
C ASP A 3 -3.77 6.80 -11.55
N VAL A 4 -4.34 5.61 -11.72
CA VAL A 4 -5.72 5.43 -12.18
C VAL A 4 -6.73 5.86 -11.11
N ASP A 5 -6.50 5.43 -9.86
CA ASP A 5 -7.36 5.79 -8.72
C ASP A 5 -7.35 7.31 -8.48
N ALA A 6 -6.17 7.93 -8.46
CA ALA A 6 -6.00 9.37 -8.32
C ALA A 6 -6.64 10.15 -9.48
N ALA A 7 -6.50 9.65 -10.72
CA ALA A 7 -7.18 10.26 -11.87
C ALA A 7 -8.70 10.18 -11.74
N ALA A 8 -9.25 9.01 -11.41
CA ALA A 8 -10.68 8.83 -11.19
C ALA A 8 -11.18 9.74 -10.05
N TYR A 9 -10.44 9.83 -8.95
CA TYR A 9 -10.73 10.70 -7.81
C TYR A 9 -10.81 12.18 -8.21
N ARG A 10 -9.81 12.70 -8.92
CA ARG A 10 -9.78 14.10 -9.39
C ARG A 10 -10.91 14.43 -10.37
N HIS A 11 -11.50 13.42 -10.99
CA HIS A 11 -12.67 13.54 -11.88
C HIS A 11 -14.00 13.19 -11.20
N GLY A 12 -14.02 13.07 -9.88
CA GLY A 12 -15.25 12.97 -9.09
C GLY A 12 -15.68 11.56 -8.71
N CYS A 13 -14.88 10.53 -9.02
CA CYS A 13 -15.09 9.22 -8.40
C CYS A 13 -14.71 9.26 -6.92
N SER A 14 -15.44 8.52 -6.11
CA SER A 14 -15.06 8.25 -4.73
C SER A 14 -14.01 7.15 -4.72
N LEU A 15 -12.97 7.31 -3.91
CA LEU A 15 -12.11 6.20 -3.51
C LEU A 15 -12.78 5.46 -2.36
N ILE A 16 -12.63 4.15 -2.23
CA ILE A 16 -13.30 3.36 -1.20
C ILE A 16 -12.36 2.30 -0.61
N GLY A 17 -12.42 2.12 0.72
CA GLY A 17 -11.66 1.09 1.44
C GLY A 17 -10.15 1.31 1.49
N ASN A 18 -9.70 2.57 1.46
CA ASN A 18 -8.27 2.91 1.40
C ASN A 18 -7.53 2.68 2.73
N GLU A 19 -8.24 2.71 3.85
CA GLU A 19 -7.67 2.47 5.18
C GLU A 19 -7.13 1.05 5.35
N PHE A 20 -7.61 0.09 4.55
CA PHE A 20 -7.16 -1.29 4.54
C PHE A 20 -5.83 -1.41 3.79
N PHE A 21 -4.75 -1.24 4.55
CA PHE A 21 -3.39 -1.33 4.08
C PHE A 21 -2.76 -2.64 4.58
N GLY A 22 -2.55 -3.59 3.67
CA GLY A 22 -1.94 -4.87 3.96
C GLY A 22 -0.43 -4.77 4.07
N VAL A 23 0.11 -5.37 5.12
CA VAL A 23 1.55 -5.55 5.33
C VAL A 23 1.87 -7.03 5.45
N ASP A 24 3.09 -7.39 5.08
CA ASP A 24 3.61 -8.75 5.20
C ASP A 24 5.06 -8.72 5.71
N LEU A 25 5.55 -9.86 6.22
CA LEU A 25 6.89 -9.98 6.80
C LEU A 25 7.95 -10.21 5.72
N ILE A 26 8.12 -9.21 4.85
CA ILE A 26 8.90 -9.29 3.61
C ILE A 26 10.10 -8.33 3.55
N SER A 27 10.19 -7.37 4.47
CA SER A 27 11.40 -6.57 4.62
C SER A 27 12.45 -7.36 5.38
N VAL A 28 13.67 -7.41 4.86
CA VAL A 28 14.76 -8.23 5.41
C VAL A 28 16.04 -7.40 5.53
N GLU A 29 16.79 -7.62 6.61
CA GLU A 29 18.13 -7.05 6.77
C GLU A 29 19.24 -8.05 6.38
N PRO A 30 20.32 -7.60 5.71
CA PRO A 30 20.56 -6.23 5.27
C PRO A 30 19.69 -5.84 4.06
N SER A 31 19.12 -4.64 4.09
CA SER A 31 18.20 -4.12 3.05
C SER A 31 18.77 -4.10 1.61
N SER A 32 20.08 -4.23 1.46
CA SER A 32 20.76 -4.37 0.16
C SER A 32 20.50 -5.71 -0.54
N LEU A 33 20.07 -6.75 0.18
CA LEU A 33 19.80 -8.09 -0.35
C LEU A 33 18.33 -8.23 -0.72
N GLY A 34 17.88 -7.42 -1.69
CA GLY A 34 16.57 -7.55 -2.36
C GLY A 34 15.38 -7.86 -1.44
N ALA A 35 14.73 -6.84 -0.89
CA ALA A 35 13.47 -6.98 -0.17
C ALA A 35 12.30 -7.14 -1.14
N SER A 36 11.87 -8.38 -1.41
CA SER A 36 10.53 -8.63 -1.94
C SER A 36 10.09 -10.07 -1.73
N PHE A 37 8.78 -10.28 -1.71
CA PHE A 37 8.16 -11.61 -1.75
C PHE A 37 8.77 -12.45 -2.89
N ASN A 38 9.28 -13.64 -2.57
CA ASN A 38 10.00 -14.57 -3.45
C ASN A 38 11.41 -14.15 -3.95
N ALA A 39 11.87 -12.91 -3.71
CA ALA A 39 13.24 -12.48 -4.05
C ALA A 39 14.18 -12.53 -2.83
N GLY A 40 13.65 -12.28 -1.63
CA GLY A 40 14.36 -12.42 -0.35
C GLY A 40 14.09 -13.74 0.37
N ILE A 41 14.48 -13.81 1.64
CA ILE A 41 14.15 -14.89 2.57
C ILE A 41 13.22 -14.27 3.64
N GLY A 42 11.92 -14.31 3.37
CA GLY A 42 10.89 -13.81 4.28
C GLY A 42 10.16 -14.93 5.00
N ALA A 43 9.12 -14.60 5.74
CA ALA A 43 8.25 -15.59 6.35
C ALA A 43 6.94 -15.63 5.56
N ASP A 44 6.71 -16.73 4.84
CA ASP A 44 5.39 -17.02 4.28
C ASP A 44 4.64 -17.99 5.20
N GLY A 45 3.42 -18.41 4.82
CA GLY A 45 2.62 -19.35 5.61
C GLY A 45 3.37 -20.61 6.07
N ASN A 46 4.29 -21.14 5.26
CA ASN A 46 5.05 -22.34 5.61
C ASN A 46 6.17 -22.08 6.64
N HIS A 47 6.65 -20.84 6.74
CA HIS A 47 7.76 -20.44 7.62
C HIS A 47 7.31 -19.63 8.83
N MET A 48 6.02 -19.35 8.99
CA MET A 48 5.48 -18.64 10.17
C MET A 48 5.91 -19.28 11.48
N LYS A 49 5.92 -20.61 11.56
CA LYS A 49 6.34 -21.36 12.77
C LYS A 49 7.82 -21.15 13.17
N TYR A 50 8.62 -20.55 12.29
CA TYR A 50 10.03 -20.22 12.49
C TYR A 50 10.25 -18.73 12.82
N VAL A 51 9.18 -17.93 12.88
CA VAL A 51 9.26 -16.55 13.35
C VAL A 51 9.45 -16.56 14.87
N CYS A 52 10.44 -15.80 15.34
CA CYS A 52 10.77 -15.67 16.76
C CYS A 52 11.06 -14.22 17.16
N ASP A 53 10.93 -13.97 18.46
CA ASP A 53 11.30 -12.68 19.06
C ASP A 53 12.83 -12.58 19.28
N LYS A 54 13.29 -11.44 19.81
CA LYS A 54 14.72 -11.20 20.08
C LYS A 54 15.35 -12.24 21.02
N ASP A 55 14.55 -12.81 21.92
CA ASP A 55 14.97 -13.80 22.91
C ASP A 55 14.92 -15.24 22.36
N GLY A 56 14.35 -15.45 21.16
CA GLY A 56 14.25 -16.75 20.51
C GLY A 56 12.96 -17.52 20.82
N ASN A 57 11.92 -16.84 21.31
CA ASN A 57 10.62 -17.45 21.53
C ASN A 57 9.82 -17.48 20.22
N PHE A 58 9.41 -18.68 19.79
CA PHE A 58 8.64 -18.89 18.55
C PHE A 58 7.13 -18.67 18.76
N PHE A 59 6.73 -17.41 18.90
CA PHE A 59 5.36 -17.01 19.26
C PHE A 59 4.31 -17.29 18.17
N MET A 60 4.73 -17.45 16.91
CA MET A 60 3.82 -17.72 15.79
C MET A 60 3.38 -19.19 15.68
N ARG A 61 3.99 -20.11 16.45
CA ARG A 61 3.62 -21.55 16.43
C ARG A 61 2.22 -21.83 16.97
N GLU A 62 1.69 -20.92 17.78
CA GLU A 62 0.37 -21.02 18.40
C GLU A 62 -0.67 -20.13 17.68
N THR A 63 -0.28 -19.48 16.58
CA THR A 63 -1.16 -18.58 15.83
C THR A 63 -1.87 -19.35 14.72
N ASP A 64 -3.19 -19.48 14.84
CA ASP A 64 -4.06 -20.04 13.80
C ASP A 64 -4.62 -18.95 12.85
N GLN A 65 -4.21 -17.69 13.03
CA GLN A 65 -4.71 -16.56 12.26
C GLN A 65 -3.96 -16.42 10.92
N TYR A 66 -4.73 -16.15 9.87
CA TYR A 66 -4.17 -15.86 8.54
C TYR A 66 -3.45 -14.49 8.51
N ASP A 67 -3.98 -13.50 9.24
CA ASP A 67 -3.30 -12.22 9.40
C ASP A 67 -2.24 -12.34 10.51
N VAL A 68 -0.98 -12.30 10.08
CA VAL A 68 0.19 -12.45 10.94
C VAL A 68 0.69 -11.10 11.46
N SER A 69 0.25 -10.00 10.85
CA SER A 69 0.75 -8.67 11.13
C SER A 69 0.46 -8.26 12.57
N ARG A 70 -0.74 -8.59 13.10
CA ARG A 70 -1.14 -8.23 14.46
C ARG A 70 -0.25 -8.84 15.53
N ALA A 71 0.00 -10.15 15.46
CA ALA A 71 0.87 -10.84 16.40
C ALA A 71 2.31 -10.30 16.38
N ILE A 72 2.80 -9.93 15.19
CA ILE A 72 4.12 -9.31 15.01
C ILE A 72 4.14 -7.91 15.63
N ARG A 73 3.14 -7.06 15.34
CA ARG A 73 3.01 -5.71 15.90
C ARG A 73 2.95 -5.76 17.43
N ASP A 74 2.11 -6.62 18.01
CA ASP A 74 2.00 -6.78 19.46
C ASP A 74 3.32 -7.23 20.09
N THR A 75 4.07 -8.11 19.43
CA THR A 75 5.41 -8.54 19.88
C THR A 75 6.41 -7.39 19.88
N VAL A 76 6.41 -6.56 18.84
CA VAL A 76 7.28 -5.37 18.74
C VAL A 76 6.90 -4.35 19.81
N LEU A 77 5.61 -4.04 19.97
CA LEU A 77 5.09 -3.10 20.96
C LEU A 77 5.36 -3.55 22.41
N ALA A 78 5.38 -4.87 22.66
CA ALA A 78 5.77 -5.44 23.95
C ALA A 78 7.28 -5.35 24.25
N GLY A 79 8.08 -4.72 23.37
CA GLY A 79 9.52 -4.57 23.52
C GLY A 79 10.31 -5.86 23.26
N LYS A 80 9.68 -6.85 22.62
CA LYS A 80 10.31 -8.15 22.27
C LYS A 80 10.84 -8.18 20.83
N GLY A 81 10.58 -7.13 20.04
CA GLY A 81 11.21 -6.94 18.73
C GLY A 81 12.72 -6.67 18.81
N GLY A 82 13.41 -6.83 17.68
CA GLY A 82 14.81 -6.44 17.53
C GLY A 82 14.99 -4.94 17.35
N GLU A 83 16.23 -4.46 17.48
CA GLU A 83 16.59 -3.03 17.32
C GLU A 83 16.24 -2.47 15.94
N HIS A 84 16.08 -3.34 14.95
CA HIS A 84 15.67 -2.99 13.60
C HIS A 84 14.19 -2.61 13.51
N GLY A 85 13.37 -2.83 14.56
CA GLY A 85 11.94 -2.49 14.56
C GLY A 85 11.03 -3.62 14.06
N GLY A 86 11.51 -4.86 14.07
CA GLY A 86 10.74 -6.03 13.67
C GLY A 86 11.09 -7.27 14.48
N VAL A 87 10.93 -8.45 13.89
CA VAL A 87 11.16 -9.76 14.50
C VAL A 87 12.20 -10.54 13.70
N PHE A 88 12.36 -11.83 13.98
CA PHE A 88 13.38 -12.66 13.35
C PHE A 88 12.79 -13.94 12.75
N ILE A 89 13.47 -14.49 11.74
CA ILE A 89 13.23 -15.85 11.24
C ILE A 89 14.45 -16.69 11.56
N ASP A 90 14.23 -17.86 12.16
CA ASP A 90 15.26 -18.84 12.49
C ASP A 90 15.10 -20.09 11.62
N LEU A 91 16.00 -20.27 10.65
CA LEU A 91 16.00 -21.39 9.70
C LEU A 91 17.02 -22.48 10.08
N THR A 92 17.47 -22.53 11.33
CA THR A 92 18.46 -23.53 11.79
C THR A 92 17.85 -24.93 11.94
N ASP A 93 16.52 -25.03 12.04
CA ASP A 93 15.79 -26.30 11.99
C ASP A 93 15.92 -26.91 10.58
N PRO A 94 16.43 -28.14 10.42
CA PRO A 94 16.52 -28.80 9.12
C PRO A 94 15.17 -28.92 8.40
N ASP A 95 14.06 -29.02 9.14
CA ASP A 95 12.71 -29.08 8.59
C ASP A 95 12.25 -27.72 8.03
N ALA A 96 12.98 -26.63 8.32
CA ALA A 96 12.71 -25.30 7.78
C ALA A 96 13.10 -25.16 6.31
N LEU A 97 13.94 -26.07 5.79
CA LEU A 97 14.45 -26.04 4.42
C LEU A 97 14.12 -27.30 3.62
N ASP A 98 13.28 -28.19 4.17
CA ASP A 98 12.82 -29.36 3.45
C ASP A 98 12.07 -28.96 2.17
N ARG A 99 12.36 -29.63 1.05
CA ARG A 99 11.84 -29.30 -0.28
C ARG A 99 10.33 -29.48 -0.40
N GLU A 100 9.70 -30.31 0.43
CA GLU A 100 8.24 -30.47 0.43
C GLU A 100 7.55 -29.29 1.12
N ASN A 101 8.22 -28.67 2.10
CA ASN A 101 7.64 -27.63 2.96
C ASN A 101 8.18 -26.22 2.65
N THR A 102 9.30 -26.11 1.95
CA THR A 102 9.96 -24.85 1.62
C THR A 102 9.58 -24.39 0.23
N ARG A 103 9.22 -23.12 0.07
CA ARG A 103 9.02 -22.56 -1.26
C ARG A 103 10.32 -22.68 -2.07
N PRO A 104 10.24 -23.11 -3.35
CA PRO A 104 11.44 -23.24 -4.20
C PRO A 104 12.27 -21.95 -4.29
N CYS A 105 11.64 -20.77 -4.21
CA CYS A 105 12.34 -19.49 -4.18
C CYS A 105 13.21 -19.31 -2.92
N TYR A 106 12.74 -19.72 -1.74
CA TYR A 106 13.49 -19.57 -0.49
C TYR A 106 14.67 -20.54 -0.45
N ALA A 107 14.47 -21.80 -0.82
CA ALA A 107 15.57 -22.76 -0.93
C ALA A 107 16.66 -22.28 -1.91
N ARG A 108 16.26 -21.70 -3.05
CA ARG A 108 17.20 -21.05 -3.98
C ARG A 108 17.93 -19.88 -3.33
N ASN A 109 17.21 -19.03 -2.60
CA ASN A 109 17.77 -17.81 -2.02
C ASN A 109 18.74 -18.10 -0.86
N VAL A 110 18.48 -19.13 -0.04
CA VAL A 110 19.41 -19.59 1.00
C VAL A 110 20.76 -19.97 0.39
N GLU A 111 20.75 -20.79 -0.67
CA GLU A 111 21.98 -21.18 -1.36
C GLU A 111 22.68 -19.98 -2.01
N LEU A 112 21.91 -19.09 -2.67
CA LEU A 112 22.43 -17.87 -3.29
C LEU A 112 23.08 -16.93 -2.27
N TRP A 113 22.46 -16.75 -1.11
CA TRP A 113 22.97 -15.92 -0.01
C TRP A 113 24.31 -16.44 0.49
N LYS A 114 24.40 -17.76 0.63
CA LYS A 114 25.64 -18.43 1.03
C LYS A 114 26.73 -18.31 -0.03
N SER A 115 26.43 -18.60 -1.30
CA SER A 115 27.44 -18.67 -2.36
C SER A 115 27.96 -17.29 -2.79
N GLU A 116 27.07 -16.31 -2.92
CA GLU A 116 27.42 -15.00 -3.49
C GLU A 116 27.76 -13.96 -2.42
N PHE A 117 27.15 -14.07 -1.24
CA PHE A 117 27.27 -13.05 -0.19
C PHE A 117 27.95 -13.58 1.08
N GLY A 118 28.23 -14.89 1.16
CA GLY A 118 28.83 -15.50 2.35
C GLY A 118 27.92 -15.50 3.57
N ILE A 119 26.61 -15.39 3.38
CA ILE A 119 25.61 -15.36 4.44
C ILE A 119 24.93 -16.73 4.50
N ASP A 120 25.33 -17.54 5.48
CA ASP A 120 24.72 -18.83 5.74
C ASP A 120 23.65 -18.70 6.83
N VAL A 121 22.39 -18.57 6.43
CA VAL A 121 21.25 -18.41 7.35
C VAL A 121 20.88 -19.70 8.11
N THR A 122 21.60 -20.80 7.85
CA THR A 122 21.45 -22.08 8.55
C THR A 122 22.47 -22.28 9.66
N GLU A 123 23.44 -21.37 9.80
CA GLU A 123 24.42 -21.44 10.88
C GLU A 123 23.74 -21.35 12.25
N PRO A 124 24.14 -22.18 13.23
CA PRO A 124 23.57 -22.13 14.57
C PRO A 124 23.64 -20.73 15.18
N GLY A 125 22.47 -20.20 15.55
CA GLY A 125 22.33 -18.87 16.14
C GLY A 125 22.14 -17.73 15.13
N TYR A 126 22.20 -18.01 13.82
CA TYR A 126 21.84 -17.02 12.81
C TYR A 126 20.32 -16.78 12.81
N LYS A 127 19.93 -15.52 12.96
CA LYS A 127 18.54 -15.08 12.94
C LYS A 127 18.38 -14.00 11.88
N ILE A 128 17.55 -14.25 10.89
CA ILE A 128 17.29 -13.30 9.80
C ILE A 128 16.40 -12.17 10.35
N PRO A 129 16.87 -10.92 10.42
CA PRO A 129 16.04 -9.82 10.90
C PRO A 129 15.03 -9.43 9.82
N VAL A 130 13.75 -9.40 10.19
CA VAL A 130 12.64 -9.10 9.28
C VAL A 130 11.67 -8.09 9.87
N LYS A 131 10.98 -7.33 9.02
CA LYS A 131 9.97 -6.32 9.42
C LYS A 131 8.74 -6.38 8.53
N LEU A 132 7.63 -5.88 9.06
CA LEU A 132 6.43 -5.66 8.28
C LEU A 132 6.68 -4.59 7.23
N GLU A 133 6.25 -4.86 6.01
CA GLU A 133 6.34 -3.95 4.88
C GLU A 133 5.05 -4.02 4.07
N ALA A 134 4.70 -2.88 3.48
CA ALA A 134 3.57 -2.75 2.57
C ALA A 134 3.58 -3.85 1.50
N PHE A 135 2.49 -4.61 1.44
CA PHE A 135 2.32 -5.67 0.45
C PHE A 135 1.20 -5.34 -0.54
N GLU A 136 0.02 -4.98 -0.03
CA GLU A 136 -1.17 -4.75 -0.84
C GLU A 136 -1.99 -3.58 -0.28
N HIS A 137 -2.55 -2.77 -1.17
CA HIS A 137 -3.47 -1.68 -0.82
C HIS A 137 -4.90 -2.09 -1.17
N GLY A 138 -5.81 -2.07 -0.21
CA GLY A 138 -7.20 -2.48 -0.36
C GLY A 138 -8.12 -1.46 -1.04
N GLY A 139 -7.68 -0.20 -1.17
CA GLY A 139 -8.53 0.87 -1.69
C GLY A 139 -8.50 1.00 -3.20
N THR A 140 -9.65 1.27 -3.83
CA THR A 140 -9.84 1.49 -5.28
C THR A 140 -10.87 2.60 -5.50
N PHE A 141 -11.03 3.12 -6.72
CA PHE A 141 -12.23 3.89 -7.05
C PHE A 141 -13.50 3.00 -6.97
N LEU A 142 -14.60 3.59 -6.48
CA LEU A 142 -15.88 2.93 -6.28
C LEU A 142 -16.47 2.44 -7.60
N ILE A 143 -16.89 1.17 -7.62
CA ILE A 143 -17.62 0.54 -8.71
C ILE A 143 -18.93 -0.05 -8.21
N ASP A 144 -19.93 -0.10 -9.08
CA ASP A 144 -21.22 -0.76 -8.86
C ASP A 144 -21.16 -2.28 -9.14
N GLU A 145 -22.30 -2.96 -9.05
CA GLU A 145 -22.42 -4.39 -9.35
C GLU A 145 -22.13 -4.75 -10.82
N ASN A 146 -22.11 -3.76 -11.72
CA ASN A 146 -21.74 -3.89 -13.13
C ASN A 146 -20.27 -3.61 -13.36
N ALA A 147 -19.50 -3.42 -12.29
CA ALA A 147 -18.11 -2.98 -12.29
C ALA A 147 -17.91 -1.60 -12.95
N GLN A 148 -18.96 -0.79 -13.07
CA GLN A 148 -18.91 0.57 -13.59
C GLN A 148 -18.66 1.55 -12.45
N SER A 149 -17.75 2.49 -12.67
CA SER A 149 -17.49 3.57 -11.71
C SER A 149 -18.60 4.63 -11.73
N GLN A 150 -18.49 5.62 -10.85
CA GLN A 150 -19.35 6.80 -10.88
C GLN A 150 -19.16 7.66 -12.13
N LEU A 151 -18.10 7.43 -12.91
CA LEU A 151 -17.92 7.98 -14.25
C LEU A 151 -18.49 7.02 -15.29
N PRO A 152 -19.54 7.41 -16.03
CA PRO A 152 -20.12 6.57 -17.08
C PRO A 152 -19.07 6.18 -18.13
N GLY A 153 -19.02 4.89 -18.44
CA GLY A 153 -18.05 4.32 -19.40
C GLY A 153 -16.68 3.96 -18.83
N LEU A 154 -16.38 4.30 -17.56
CA LEU A 154 -15.19 3.84 -16.86
C LEU A 154 -15.54 2.61 -16.01
N PHE A 155 -14.81 1.51 -16.21
CA PHE A 155 -15.02 0.24 -15.52
C PHE A 155 -13.77 -0.14 -14.71
N GLY A 156 -13.97 -0.67 -13.51
CA GLY A 156 -12.90 -1.16 -12.64
C GLY A 156 -12.86 -2.68 -12.60
N THR A 157 -11.69 -3.24 -12.33
CA THR A 157 -11.50 -4.70 -12.27
C THR A 157 -11.31 -5.21 -10.84
N ARG A 158 -11.35 -4.32 -9.85
CA ARG A 158 -11.01 -4.59 -8.47
C ARG A 158 -12.14 -4.17 -7.54
N GLY A 159 -12.50 -5.05 -6.59
CA GLY A 159 -13.32 -4.70 -5.44
C GLY A 159 -12.50 -4.04 -4.34
N TYR A 160 -13.15 -3.45 -3.34
CA TYR A 160 -12.51 -2.75 -2.23
C TYR A 160 -12.51 -3.58 -0.94
N GLY A 161 -11.73 -3.14 0.05
CA GLY A 161 -11.88 -3.54 1.46
C GLY A 161 -11.39 -4.93 1.84
N GLU A 162 -11.28 -5.85 0.89
CA GLU A 162 -10.58 -7.13 1.11
C GLU A 162 -9.09 -6.95 0.76
N VAL A 163 -8.17 -7.61 1.45
CA VAL A 163 -6.74 -7.70 1.05
C VAL A 163 -6.37 -9.16 0.78
N LYS A 164 -7.33 -10.09 0.88
CA LYS A 164 -7.08 -11.52 0.79
C LYS A 164 -7.39 -12.03 -0.62
N GLY A 165 -6.36 -12.36 -1.41
CA GLY A 165 -6.52 -13.07 -2.67
C GLY A 165 -6.97 -12.23 -3.88
N HIS A 166 -6.79 -10.91 -3.82
CA HIS A 166 -7.19 -9.97 -4.87
C HIS A 166 -6.71 -10.35 -6.25
N ILE A 167 -5.46 -10.82 -6.38
CA ILE A 167 -4.83 -11.12 -7.67
C ILE A 167 -5.63 -12.18 -8.46
N THR A 168 -6.14 -13.22 -7.80
CA THR A 168 -6.94 -14.25 -8.48
C THR A 168 -8.34 -13.73 -8.81
N GLN A 169 -8.93 -12.94 -7.91
CA GLN A 169 -10.24 -12.31 -8.15
C GLN A 169 -10.20 -11.35 -9.35
N GLN A 170 -9.10 -10.63 -9.58
CA GLN A 170 -8.93 -9.74 -10.74
C GLN A 170 -9.18 -10.46 -12.07
N THR A 171 -8.84 -11.75 -12.18
CA THR A 171 -9.05 -12.50 -13.42
C THR A 171 -10.54 -12.68 -13.72
N PHE A 172 -11.33 -12.96 -12.68
CA PHE A 172 -12.79 -13.08 -12.80
C PHE A 172 -13.45 -11.71 -13.01
N VAL A 173 -13.18 -10.75 -12.12
CA VAL A 173 -13.79 -9.41 -12.16
C VAL A 173 -13.38 -8.66 -13.43
N GLY A 174 -12.13 -8.79 -13.88
CA GLY A 174 -11.67 -8.18 -15.12
C GLY A 174 -12.39 -8.73 -16.36
N SER A 175 -12.61 -10.05 -16.42
CA SER A 175 -13.39 -10.68 -17.50
C SER A 175 -14.86 -10.20 -17.46
N TYR A 176 -15.43 -10.08 -16.27
CA TYR A 176 -16.78 -9.57 -16.07
C TYR A 176 -16.91 -8.09 -16.47
N ALA A 177 -16.04 -7.22 -15.95
CA ALA A 177 -15.97 -5.80 -16.27
C ALA A 177 -15.80 -5.57 -17.78
N GLY A 178 -14.96 -6.36 -18.44
CA GLY A 178 -14.79 -6.30 -19.90
C GLY A 178 -16.09 -6.60 -20.67
N ARG A 179 -16.90 -7.57 -20.21
CA ARG A 179 -18.21 -7.86 -20.82
C ARG A 179 -19.20 -6.71 -20.59
N ARG A 180 -19.27 -6.19 -19.36
CA ARG A 180 -20.14 -5.06 -19.02
C ARG A 180 -19.76 -3.80 -19.79
N ALA A 181 -18.46 -3.54 -19.96
CA ALA A 181 -17.95 -2.46 -20.80
C ALA A 181 -18.34 -2.62 -22.27
N ALA A 182 -18.26 -3.84 -22.83
CA ALA A 182 -18.66 -4.11 -24.21
C ALA A 182 -20.18 -3.92 -24.43
N GLU A 183 -21.00 -4.38 -23.48
CA GLU A 183 -22.46 -4.17 -23.51
C GLU A 183 -22.83 -2.69 -23.41
N TYR A 184 -22.18 -1.95 -22.50
CA TYR A 184 -22.32 -0.51 -22.40
C TYR A 184 -21.95 0.17 -23.72
N ALA A 185 -20.78 -0.14 -24.27
CA ALA A 185 -20.29 0.46 -25.53
C ALA A 185 -21.19 0.17 -26.73
N ALA A 186 -21.92 -0.96 -26.76
CA ALA A 186 -22.84 -1.29 -27.84
C ALA A 186 -24.07 -0.36 -27.92
N SER A 187 -24.42 0.30 -26.82
CA SER A 187 -25.60 1.18 -26.72
C SER A 187 -25.27 2.62 -26.33
N ALA A 188 -24.05 2.87 -25.84
CA ALA A 188 -23.62 4.19 -25.42
C ALA A 188 -23.56 5.17 -26.59
N ALA A 189 -23.96 6.41 -26.33
CA ALA A 189 -23.70 7.50 -27.25
C ALA A 189 -22.18 7.74 -27.34
N ALA A 190 -21.68 8.03 -28.54
CA ALA A 190 -20.32 8.48 -28.77
C ALA A 190 -20.34 9.99 -29.07
N PRO A 191 -20.44 10.86 -28.04
CA PRO A 191 -20.42 12.30 -28.26
C PRO A 191 -19.06 12.75 -28.81
N ALA A 192 -19.03 13.95 -29.39
CA ALA A 192 -17.76 14.59 -29.72
C ALA A 192 -16.91 14.73 -28.45
N ILE A 193 -15.63 14.36 -28.56
CA ILE A 193 -14.67 14.46 -27.46
C ILE A 193 -14.30 15.92 -27.25
N ASP A 194 -14.49 16.43 -26.04
CA ASP A 194 -13.92 17.70 -25.61
C ASP A 194 -12.46 17.47 -25.20
N TRP A 195 -11.54 17.99 -26.01
CA TRP A 195 -10.11 17.85 -25.79
C TRP A 195 -9.55 18.86 -24.78
N SER A 196 -10.33 19.87 -24.37
CA SER A 196 -9.84 20.93 -23.47
C SER A 196 -9.34 20.39 -22.13
N VAL A 197 -9.98 19.34 -21.60
CA VAL A 197 -9.56 18.66 -20.36
C VAL A 197 -8.19 18.01 -20.53
N ALA A 198 -7.96 17.34 -21.67
CA ALA A 198 -6.68 16.71 -21.98
C ALA A 198 -5.57 17.75 -22.23
N GLU A 199 -5.89 18.84 -22.92
CA GLU A 199 -4.96 19.94 -23.17
C GLU A 199 -4.54 20.65 -21.86
N ALA A 200 -5.48 20.84 -20.93
CA ALA A 200 -5.20 21.38 -19.61
C ALA A 200 -4.28 20.46 -18.81
N GLU A 201 -4.50 19.14 -18.84
CA GLU A 201 -3.65 18.18 -18.15
C GLU A 201 -2.25 18.10 -18.77
N ILE A 202 -2.14 18.10 -20.11
CA ILE A 202 -0.86 18.20 -20.82
C ILE A 202 -0.09 19.47 -20.38
N SER A 203 -0.78 20.60 -20.30
CA SER A 203 -0.17 21.86 -19.87
C SER A 203 0.29 21.80 -18.41
N ARG A 204 -0.49 21.18 -17.52
CA ARG A 204 -0.14 20.99 -16.11
C ARG A 204 1.10 20.12 -15.94
N ILE A 205 1.17 18.97 -16.63
CA ILE A 205 2.36 18.11 -16.54
C ILE A 205 3.57 18.80 -17.16
N ASP A 206 3.41 19.55 -18.25
CA ASP A 206 4.51 20.28 -18.89
C ASP A 206 5.04 21.41 -18.01
N GLU A 207 4.16 22.08 -17.26
CA GLU A 207 4.53 23.04 -16.24
C GLU A 207 5.40 22.38 -15.16
N ILE A 208 5.03 21.21 -14.62
CA ILE A 208 5.86 20.47 -13.64
C ILE A 208 7.26 20.20 -14.20
N ARG A 209 7.37 19.83 -15.48
CA ARG A 209 8.66 19.59 -16.15
C ARG A 209 9.48 20.87 -16.24
N THR A 210 8.87 21.98 -16.63
CA THR A 210 9.56 23.24 -16.92
C THR A 210 9.71 24.17 -15.72
N ARG A 211 9.03 23.87 -14.60
CA ARG A 211 9.06 24.63 -13.36
C ARG A 211 10.49 24.92 -12.90
N SER A 212 10.67 26.14 -12.41
CA SER A 212 11.89 26.63 -11.77
C SER A 212 11.50 27.33 -10.47
N ALA A 213 12.22 27.03 -9.39
CA ALA A 213 11.98 27.60 -8.07
C ALA A 213 13.32 27.86 -7.38
N GLU A 214 13.41 28.92 -6.58
CA GLU A 214 14.56 29.14 -5.70
C GLU A 214 14.60 28.03 -4.64
N ASN A 215 15.79 27.47 -4.39
CA ASN A 215 15.97 26.30 -3.52
C ASN A 215 15.07 25.11 -3.89
N GLY A 216 15.00 24.80 -5.19
CA GLY A 216 14.16 23.73 -5.73
C GLY A 216 14.41 22.38 -5.07
N ILE A 217 13.33 21.63 -4.83
CA ILE A 217 13.33 20.32 -4.20
C ILE A 217 13.22 19.24 -5.28
N ARG A 218 14.01 18.18 -5.17
CA ARG A 218 14.00 17.07 -6.13
C ARG A 218 12.82 16.14 -5.83
N PRO A 219 12.11 15.56 -6.82
CA PRO A 219 10.94 14.72 -6.59
C PRO A 219 11.18 13.54 -5.65
N HIS A 220 12.37 12.91 -5.70
CA HIS A 220 12.69 11.79 -4.81
C HIS A 220 12.75 12.20 -3.33
N VAL A 221 13.07 13.46 -3.01
CA VAL A 221 13.09 13.95 -1.62
C VAL A 221 11.68 14.03 -1.09
N ILE A 222 10.76 14.62 -1.86
CA ILE A 222 9.33 14.69 -1.50
C ILE A 222 8.75 13.29 -1.37
N ARG A 223 9.09 12.39 -2.30
CA ARG A 223 8.65 11.00 -2.26
C ARG A 223 9.12 10.30 -0.98
N HIS A 224 10.38 10.46 -0.62
CA HIS A 224 10.93 9.83 0.57
C HIS A 224 10.27 10.38 1.84
N ASN A 225 10.09 11.70 1.94
CA ASN A 225 9.38 12.31 3.06
C ASN A 225 7.96 11.77 3.21
N LEU A 226 7.20 11.68 2.10
CA LEU A 226 5.85 11.12 2.10
C LEU A 226 5.85 9.64 2.53
N GLN A 227 6.78 8.83 2.02
CA GLN A 227 6.92 7.42 2.39
C GLN A 227 7.21 7.24 3.88
N THR A 228 8.18 8.00 4.42
CA THR A 228 8.53 7.97 5.85
C THR A 228 7.34 8.38 6.70
N THR A 229 6.71 9.50 6.38
CA THR A 229 5.55 10.03 7.12
C THR A 229 4.39 9.05 7.15
N PHE A 230 4.13 8.38 6.02
CA PHE A 230 3.08 7.36 5.95
C PHE A 230 3.42 6.14 6.81
N TYR A 231 4.66 5.64 6.73
CA TYR A 231 5.09 4.48 7.52
C TYR A 231 5.08 4.76 9.03
N ASP A 232 5.52 5.95 9.46
CA ASP A 232 5.48 6.36 10.87
C ASP A 232 4.06 6.38 11.44
N ALA A 233 3.09 6.68 10.57
CA ALA A 233 1.67 6.70 10.92
C ALA A 233 1.04 5.32 11.06
N TYR A 234 1.52 4.32 10.30
CA TYR A 234 0.91 3.00 10.19
C TYR A 234 1.63 1.89 10.97
N GLU A 235 2.96 1.96 11.06
CA GLU A 235 3.79 0.90 11.65
C GLU A 235 4.59 1.40 12.87
N PRO A 236 4.83 0.53 13.88
CA PRO A 236 4.21 -0.78 14.10
C PRO A 236 2.76 -0.68 14.61
N ALA A 237 2.24 0.54 14.76
CA ALA A 237 0.93 0.83 15.32
C ALA A 237 0.40 2.14 14.77
N THR A 238 -0.91 2.19 14.59
CA THR A 238 -1.67 3.38 14.22
C THR A 238 -2.44 3.88 15.45
N ASP A 239 -2.52 5.21 15.61
CA ASP A 239 -3.38 5.90 16.58
C ASP A 239 -3.77 7.28 16.03
N ALA A 240 -4.72 7.96 16.69
CA ALA A 240 -5.19 9.27 16.24
C ALA A 240 -4.09 10.34 16.12
N ASP A 241 -3.12 10.37 17.04
CA ASP A 241 -2.06 11.39 17.06
C ASP A 241 -1.12 11.21 15.86
N LYS A 242 -0.74 9.98 15.57
CA LYS A 242 0.06 9.59 14.41
C LYS A 242 -0.63 9.90 13.08
N LEU A 243 -1.92 9.58 12.98
CA LEU A 243 -2.71 9.89 11.80
C LEU A 243 -2.81 11.41 11.59
N GLN A 244 -3.00 12.18 12.66
CA GLN A 244 -3.05 13.64 12.59
C GLN A 244 -1.71 14.23 12.16
N ALA A 245 -0.60 13.75 12.72
CA ALA A 245 0.74 14.17 12.33
C ALA A 245 1.01 13.90 10.84
N CYS A 246 0.52 12.78 10.30
CA CYS A 246 0.61 12.48 8.89
C CYS A 246 -0.19 13.46 8.02
N LEU A 247 -1.42 13.80 8.41
CA LEU A 247 -2.23 14.82 7.71
C LEU A 247 -1.56 16.18 7.71
N ASP A 248 -1.01 16.60 8.85
CA ASP A 248 -0.33 17.89 8.98
C ASP A 248 0.89 17.97 8.04
N GLU A 249 1.67 16.88 7.95
CA GLU A 249 2.82 16.81 7.06
C GLU A 249 2.41 16.73 5.57
N ILE A 250 1.31 16.04 5.23
CA ILE A 250 0.75 16.05 3.87
C ILE A 250 0.38 17.48 3.46
N GLU A 251 -0.30 18.24 4.33
CA GLU A 251 -0.67 19.62 4.05
C GLU A 251 0.56 20.55 3.96
N ARG A 252 1.58 20.31 4.77
CA ARG A 252 2.88 20.99 4.65
C ARG A 252 3.55 20.69 3.32
N ILE A 253 3.63 19.42 2.91
CA ILE A 253 4.20 19.01 1.62
C ILE A 253 3.44 19.68 0.46
N LYS A 254 2.11 19.70 0.52
CA LYS A 254 1.26 20.31 -0.53
C LYS A 254 1.48 21.82 -0.64
N SER A 255 1.58 22.52 0.48
CA SER A 255 1.68 23.97 0.53
C SER A 255 3.10 24.51 0.35
N GLU A 256 4.12 23.79 0.84
CA GLU A 256 5.50 24.28 0.90
C GLU A 256 6.44 23.60 -0.09
N ASP A 257 6.33 22.27 -0.25
CA ASP A 257 7.33 21.48 -0.99
C ASP A 257 6.95 21.29 -2.46
N LEU A 258 5.68 20.95 -2.76
CA LEU A 258 5.21 20.79 -4.14
C LEU A 258 5.43 22.03 -5.00
N PRO A 259 5.17 23.27 -4.54
CA PRO A 259 5.46 24.47 -5.34
C PRO A 259 6.95 24.65 -5.64
N LYS A 260 7.84 24.09 -4.81
CA LYS A 260 9.29 24.12 -4.98
C LYS A 260 9.83 22.89 -5.71
N MET A 261 8.99 21.89 -6.03
CA MET A 261 9.42 20.68 -6.70
C MET A 261 9.92 21.01 -8.11
N THR A 262 11.17 20.66 -8.41
CA THR A 262 11.81 20.94 -9.70
C THR A 262 12.57 19.73 -10.22
N VAL A 263 12.44 19.48 -11.52
CA VAL A 263 13.22 18.45 -12.23
C VAL A 263 14.45 19.07 -12.90
N MET A 264 15.54 18.31 -13.03
CA MET A 264 16.79 18.77 -13.67
C MET A 264 16.70 18.53 -15.16
N ASP A 265 16.31 17.31 -15.55
CA ASP A 265 16.09 17.01 -16.95
C ASP A 265 14.79 17.67 -17.41
N LYS A 266 14.89 18.49 -18.46
CA LYS A 266 13.76 19.14 -19.11
C LYS A 266 13.36 18.41 -20.39
N SER A 267 13.94 17.27 -20.72
CA SER A 267 13.56 16.49 -21.90
C SER A 267 12.16 15.88 -21.75
N VAL A 268 11.49 15.63 -22.87
CA VAL A 268 10.19 14.93 -22.91
C VAL A 268 10.33 13.42 -23.15
N VAL A 269 11.56 12.92 -23.33
CA VAL A 269 11.83 11.54 -23.74
C VAL A 269 12.46 10.79 -22.58
N TRP A 270 11.80 9.74 -22.09
CA TRP A 270 12.32 8.88 -21.00
C TRP A 270 12.74 9.64 -19.73
N ASN A 271 12.09 10.77 -19.45
CA ASN A 271 12.38 11.59 -18.29
C ASN A 271 11.77 10.98 -17.01
N ARG A 272 12.55 10.12 -16.35
CA ARG A 272 12.12 9.43 -15.11
C ARG A 272 11.82 10.40 -13.98
N GLU A 273 12.56 11.50 -13.91
CA GLU A 273 12.38 12.47 -12.83
C GLU A 273 11.05 13.23 -12.97
N TRP A 274 10.68 13.58 -14.20
CA TRP A 274 9.37 14.16 -14.49
C TRP A 274 8.23 13.21 -14.19
N ARG A 275 8.37 11.92 -14.54
CA ARG A 275 7.41 10.88 -14.14
C ARG A 275 7.28 10.83 -12.61
N ASP A 276 8.39 10.74 -11.87
CA ASP A 276 8.35 10.69 -10.41
C ASP A 276 7.69 11.95 -9.81
N ALA A 277 7.92 13.12 -10.42
CA ALA A 277 7.28 14.38 -10.04
C ALA A 277 5.75 14.35 -10.24
N ILE A 278 5.26 13.80 -11.36
CA ILE A 278 3.81 13.63 -11.61
C ILE A 278 3.21 12.66 -10.59
N GLU A 279 3.84 11.50 -10.43
CA GLU A 279 3.39 10.43 -9.53
C GLU A 279 3.38 10.88 -8.06
N ASN A 280 4.21 11.83 -7.64
CA ASN A 280 4.15 12.38 -6.28
C ASN A 280 2.81 13.04 -5.98
N TYR A 281 2.17 13.71 -6.94
CA TYR A 281 0.82 14.24 -6.75
C TYR A 281 -0.20 13.11 -6.54
N ASN A 282 -0.06 12.01 -7.28
CA ASN A 282 -0.95 10.85 -7.14
C ASN A 282 -0.76 10.18 -5.78
N LEU A 283 0.50 9.99 -5.35
CA LEU A 283 0.81 9.44 -4.04
C LEU A 283 0.24 10.29 -2.92
N ILE A 284 0.33 11.62 -3.00
CA ILE A 284 -0.25 12.52 -2.00
C ILE A 284 -1.77 12.34 -1.89
N ASP A 285 -2.48 12.32 -3.01
CA ASP A 285 -3.94 12.08 -2.99
C ASP A 285 -4.27 10.72 -2.38
N MET A 286 -3.55 9.67 -2.76
CA MET A 286 -3.78 8.33 -2.20
C MET A 286 -3.46 8.27 -0.70
N THR A 287 -2.33 8.85 -0.27
CA THR A 287 -1.95 8.90 1.15
C THR A 287 -3.00 9.66 1.96
N GLU A 288 -3.49 10.80 1.46
CA GLU A 288 -4.55 11.57 2.13
C GLU A 288 -5.84 10.74 2.27
N ALA A 289 -6.22 9.98 1.23
CA ALA A 289 -7.40 9.11 1.28
C ALA A 289 -7.28 8.00 2.32
N VAL A 290 -6.11 7.36 2.38
CA VAL A 290 -5.81 6.32 3.36
C VAL A 290 -5.90 6.89 4.77
N ILE A 291 -5.22 8.00 5.05
CA ILE A 291 -5.13 8.58 6.40
C ILE A 291 -6.47 9.16 6.86
N ARG A 292 -7.23 9.84 5.99
CA ARG A 292 -8.56 10.35 6.35
C ARG A 292 -9.55 9.23 6.64
N ALA A 293 -9.52 8.14 5.86
CA ALA A 293 -10.36 6.98 6.11
C ALA A 293 -9.97 6.28 7.43
N ALA A 294 -8.68 6.12 7.70
CA ALA A 294 -8.16 5.57 8.94
C ALA A 294 -8.49 6.43 10.17
N MET A 295 -8.43 7.76 10.04
CA MET A 295 -8.80 8.69 11.09
C MET A 295 -10.28 8.57 11.44
N LEU A 296 -11.14 8.44 10.42
CA LEU A 296 -12.57 8.27 10.62
C LEU A 296 -12.89 6.93 11.29
N ARG A 297 -12.27 5.82 10.87
CA ARG A 297 -12.55 4.46 11.40
C ARG A 297 -12.00 4.27 12.82
N GLU A 298 -12.89 4.25 13.81
CA GLU A 298 -12.59 4.00 15.22
C GLU A 298 -12.81 2.53 15.62
N GLU A 299 -12.17 1.60 14.91
CA GLU A 299 -12.10 0.16 15.22
C GLU A 299 -10.82 -0.46 14.64
N SER A 300 -10.59 -1.75 14.91
CA SER A 300 -9.60 -2.56 14.19
C SER A 300 -10.27 -3.76 13.52
N ARG A 301 -9.99 -3.96 12.23
CA ARG A 301 -10.58 -5.03 11.41
C ARG A 301 -9.65 -5.42 10.28
N ASP A 302 -9.51 -6.74 10.08
CA ASP A 302 -8.59 -7.32 9.10
C ASP A 302 -7.19 -6.67 9.20
N THR A 303 -6.66 -6.15 8.10
CA THR A 303 -5.32 -5.58 8.01
C THR A 303 -5.18 -4.21 8.70
N PHE A 304 -6.30 -3.55 8.99
CA PHE A 304 -6.32 -2.25 9.64
C PHE A 304 -6.31 -2.41 11.17
N TYR A 305 -5.23 -1.93 11.80
CA TYR A 305 -5.03 -2.03 13.24
C TYR A 305 -4.73 -0.68 13.86
N ARG A 306 -5.62 -0.26 14.76
CA ARG A 306 -5.52 0.94 15.59
C ARG A 306 -5.40 0.57 17.06
N THR A 307 -4.37 1.06 17.71
CA THR A 307 -4.08 0.69 19.11
C THR A 307 -5.00 1.38 20.11
N ASP A 308 -5.55 2.53 19.77
CA ASP A 308 -6.57 3.25 20.54
C ASP A 308 -7.98 2.68 20.38
N PHE A 309 -8.22 1.88 19.32
CA PHE A 309 -9.46 1.13 19.08
C PHE A 309 -9.14 -0.32 18.62
N PRO A 310 -8.64 -1.19 19.51
CA PRO A 310 -8.05 -2.47 19.12
C PRO A 310 -9.06 -3.55 18.73
N GLU A 311 -10.34 -3.38 19.06
CA GLU A 311 -11.37 -4.40 18.81
C GLU A 311 -12.24 -4.01 17.61
N PRO A 312 -12.82 -4.99 16.90
CA PRO A 312 -13.84 -4.73 15.89
C PRO A 312 -15.11 -4.19 16.56
N ASP A 313 -15.80 -3.29 15.86
CA ASP A 313 -17.07 -2.70 16.28
C ASP A 313 -18.09 -2.88 15.15
N GLU A 314 -18.88 -3.95 15.28
CA GLU A 314 -19.89 -4.31 14.29
C GLU A 314 -21.12 -3.39 14.31
N GLU A 315 -21.34 -2.63 15.39
CA GLU A 315 -22.49 -1.73 15.48
C GLU A 315 -22.25 -0.45 14.68
N ASN A 316 -21.05 0.12 14.80
CA ASN A 316 -20.72 1.40 14.17
C ASN A 316 -19.95 1.26 12.86
N TRP A 317 -19.17 0.20 12.68
CA TRP A 317 -18.15 0.12 11.63
C TRP A 317 -18.27 -1.08 10.68
N HIS A 318 -19.41 -1.78 10.71
CA HIS A 318 -19.82 -2.71 9.66
C HIS A 318 -20.27 -1.96 8.38
N ALA A 319 -19.40 -1.06 7.89
CA ALA A 319 -19.57 -0.19 6.74
C ALA A 319 -18.22 0.04 6.04
N SER A 320 -18.29 0.46 4.78
CA SER A 320 -17.09 0.93 4.06
C SER A 320 -16.91 2.43 4.25
N ILE A 321 -15.75 2.96 3.89
CA ILE A 321 -15.48 4.41 3.91
C ILE A 321 -15.14 4.86 2.50
N THR A 322 -15.83 5.90 2.04
CA THR A 322 -15.51 6.59 0.79
C THR A 322 -14.76 7.89 1.05
N CYS A 323 -13.78 8.21 0.20
CA CYS A 323 -13.11 9.49 0.13
C CYS A 323 -13.47 10.18 -1.19
N THR A 324 -14.09 11.35 -1.11
CA THR A 324 -14.60 12.09 -2.28
C THR A 324 -14.09 13.52 -2.27
N LEU A 325 -13.85 14.10 -3.46
CA LEU A 325 -13.49 15.50 -3.61
C LEU A 325 -14.75 16.38 -3.52
N LYS A 326 -14.87 17.19 -2.46
CA LYS A 326 -15.96 18.15 -2.25
C LYS A 326 -15.36 19.53 -1.98
N ASP A 327 -15.77 20.53 -2.76
CA ASP A 327 -15.27 21.92 -2.65
C ASP A 327 -13.74 22.05 -2.66
N GLY A 328 -13.06 21.18 -3.41
CA GLY A 328 -11.59 21.15 -3.51
C GLY A 328 -10.87 20.46 -2.35
N VAL A 329 -11.60 19.85 -1.42
CA VAL A 329 -11.05 19.15 -0.24
C VAL A 329 -11.53 17.70 -0.24
N MET A 330 -10.66 16.79 0.20
CA MET A 330 -11.02 15.39 0.40
C MET A 330 -11.87 15.22 1.66
N GLN A 331 -13.01 14.57 1.53
CA GLN A 331 -13.89 14.24 2.66
C GLN A 331 -14.09 12.72 2.74
N ALA A 332 -13.82 12.16 3.92
CA ALA A 332 -14.08 10.76 4.23
C ALA A 332 -15.46 10.62 4.88
N GLU A 333 -16.27 9.67 4.39
CA GLU A 333 -17.63 9.44 4.85
C GLU A 333 -17.93 7.94 4.92
N LYS A 334 -18.77 7.53 5.87
CA LYS A 334 -19.30 6.15 5.89
C LYS A 334 -20.13 5.92 4.63
N PHE A 335 -19.88 4.79 3.99
CA PHE A 335 -20.60 4.32 2.82
C PHE A 335 -21.38 3.06 3.19
N GLU A 336 -22.70 3.21 3.17
CA GLU A 336 -23.64 2.09 3.31
C GLU A 336 -23.99 1.58 1.90
N GLN A 337 -23.55 0.38 1.58
CA GLN A 337 -23.93 -0.26 0.33
C GLN A 337 -25.41 -0.64 0.44
N VAL A 338 -26.27 0.08 -0.30
CA VAL A 338 -27.67 -0.31 -0.44
C VAL A 338 -27.70 -1.58 -1.29
N MET A 339 -27.81 -2.73 -0.63
CA MET A 339 -28.05 -4.00 -1.29
C MET A 339 -29.42 -3.91 -1.99
N ALA A 340 -29.41 -3.81 -3.32
CA ALA A 340 -30.62 -3.77 -4.15
C ALA A 340 -31.26 -5.16 -4.29
#